data_AF-A0A7S3ZLI9-F1
#
_entry.id   AF-A0A7S3ZLI9-F1
#
_cell.length_a   1.000
_cell.length_b   1.000
_cell.length_c   1.000
_cell.angle_alpha   90.00
_cell.angle_beta   90.00
_cell.angle_gamma   90.00
#
_symmetry.space_group_name_H-M   'P 1'
#
loop_
_entity.id
_entity.type
_entity.pdbx_description
1 polymer ?
#
loop_
_entity_poly.entity_id
_entity_poly.type
_entity_poly.pdbx_seq_one_letter_code
_entity_poly.pdbx_strand_id
1 'polypeptide(L)'
;MSALDRATADETERPPDPSAFGVYYARLQHQQNMLQDVVRTDTYRRAIVGNADDFRGKVVLDVGAGTGILSFFAAQAGAGRVYAVEASAMAERAASLAASQGNARLARYAPDESRAKAGALSTSKLSADAAWDALDPTARIHVVRGKVEDVTIPEHVDVIISEPLGFLLVHERMLEAFINARDRFLKSGGLVMPSRGDIFAQPITDGQLWQEQEAKASFWRSQDFHGVDLSALHDAALDEYFGQAVVGYYPPEAAVSDDVATYAFDFGTCSVQDLRKFEIPFSFRITKTAILHGFGCWFDARFDGSTERVVLSTSPKAPGTHWYQSRLLLRRPIAVNPGQSISGTLSFKVNDRLSYDVEVNVVLDGTSVSSHQRVRLDDQMYHYLTPGQPQVPHA
;
A
#
# COMPACT_ATOMS: atom_id res chain seq x y z
N MET A 1 9.61 -9.96 -37.51
CA MET A 1 8.84 -10.04 -36.26
C MET A 1 7.53 -10.71 -36.61
N SER A 2 7.32 -11.92 -36.10
CA SER A 2 6.20 -12.77 -36.50
C SER A 2 4.93 -12.36 -35.76
N ALA A 3 3.75 -12.69 -36.29
CA ALA A 3 2.46 -12.39 -35.66
C ALA A 3 2.26 -13.09 -34.31
N LEU A 4 3.05 -14.13 -34.00
CA LEU A 4 3.04 -14.82 -32.69
C LEU A 4 3.78 -14.05 -31.60
N ASP A 5 4.77 -13.22 -31.93
CA ASP A 5 5.51 -12.39 -30.96
C ASP A 5 4.62 -11.27 -30.36
N ARG A 6 3.46 -11.01 -30.97
CA ARG A 6 2.48 -10.01 -30.50
C ARG A 6 1.37 -10.60 -29.63
N ALA A 7 1.21 -11.93 -29.60
CA ALA A 7 0.08 -12.58 -28.93
C ALA A 7 0.38 -13.02 -27.49
N THR A 8 1.65 -13.21 -27.13
CA THR A 8 2.05 -13.66 -25.78
C THR A 8 2.34 -12.51 -24.81
N ALA A 9 2.47 -11.27 -25.29
CA ALA A 9 2.64 -10.09 -24.45
C ALA A 9 1.32 -9.59 -23.83
N ASP A 10 0.15 -9.98 -24.36
CA ASP A 10 -1.12 -9.28 -24.10
C ASP A 10 -1.98 -9.89 -22.96
N GLU A 11 -1.68 -11.10 -22.47
CA GLU A 11 -2.44 -11.72 -21.37
C GLU A 11 -1.83 -11.50 -19.97
N THR A 12 -0.50 -11.31 -19.86
CA THR A 12 0.19 -10.96 -18.60
C THR A 12 0.30 -9.45 -18.37
N GLU A 13 -0.02 -8.63 -19.38
CA GLU A 13 0.01 -7.16 -19.31
C GLU A 13 -1.36 -6.52 -19.03
N ARG A 14 -2.44 -7.30 -18.95
CA ARG A 14 -3.78 -6.71 -18.76
C ARG A 14 -3.87 -6.02 -17.39
N PRO A 15 -4.18 -4.71 -17.32
CA PRO A 15 -4.36 -4.02 -16.06
C PRO A 15 -5.46 -4.71 -15.23
N PRO A 16 -5.31 -4.82 -13.90
CA PRO A 16 -6.38 -5.30 -13.05
C PRO A 16 -7.60 -4.45 -13.33
N ASP A 17 -8.72 -5.10 -13.62
CA ASP A 17 -9.98 -4.39 -13.85
C ASP A 17 -10.27 -3.53 -12.61
N PRO A 18 -10.44 -2.20 -12.74
CA PRO A 18 -10.86 -1.35 -11.63
C PRO A 18 -12.12 -1.89 -10.93
N SER A 19 -12.94 -2.69 -11.62
CA SER A 19 -14.05 -3.44 -11.05
C SER A 19 -13.62 -4.55 -10.08
N ALA A 20 -12.52 -5.27 -10.35
CA ALA A 20 -11.99 -6.32 -9.50
C ALA A 20 -11.47 -5.78 -8.16
N PHE A 21 -10.82 -4.61 -8.18
CA PHE A 21 -10.37 -3.92 -6.97
C PHE A 21 -11.54 -3.54 -6.06
N GLY A 22 -12.58 -2.92 -6.62
CA GLY A 22 -13.80 -2.59 -5.88
C GLY A 22 -14.54 -3.83 -5.36
N VAL A 23 -14.55 -4.93 -6.11
CA VAL A 23 -15.14 -6.21 -5.69
C VAL A 23 -14.35 -6.84 -4.54
N TYR A 24 -13.03 -6.74 -4.54
CA TYR A 24 -12.18 -7.23 -3.46
C TYR A 24 -12.52 -6.51 -2.14
N TYR A 25 -12.44 -5.17 -2.13
CA TYR A 25 -12.69 -4.39 -0.92
C TYR A 25 -14.14 -4.40 -0.44
N ALA A 26 -15.09 -4.81 -1.29
CA ALA A 26 -16.48 -5.05 -0.92
C ALA A 26 -16.72 -6.33 -0.10
N ARG A 27 -15.75 -7.24 0.05
CA ARG A 27 -15.94 -8.49 0.81
C ARG A 27 -15.63 -8.31 2.29
N LEU A 28 -16.55 -8.75 3.15
CA LEU A 28 -16.36 -8.74 4.60
C LEU A 28 -15.14 -9.54 5.06
N GLN A 29 -14.77 -10.61 4.34
CA GLN A 29 -13.56 -11.37 4.66
C GLN A 29 -12.29 -10.51 4.56
N HIS A 30 -12.15 -9.69 3.52
CA HIS A 30 -10.98 -8.82 3.36
C HIS A 30 -10.99 -7.69 4.40
N GLN A 31 -12.16 -7.12 4.70
CA GLN A 31 -12.31 -6.16 5.81
C GLN A 31 -11.96 -6.78 7.16
N GLN A 32 -12.38 -8.02 7.41
CA GLN A 32 -12.07 -8.76 8.63
C GLN A 32 -10.56 -8.97 8.78
N ASN A 33 -9.85 -9.36 7.72
CA ASN A 33 -8.39 -9.52 7.77
C ASN A 33 -7.70 -8.22 8.22
N MET A 34 -8.14 -7.07 7.70
CA MET A 34 -7.60 -5.75 8.08
C MET A 34 -8.00 -5.33 9.51
N LEU A 35 -9.18 -5.73 10.00
CA LEU A 35 -9.64 -5.42 11.36
C LEU A 35 -9.02 -6.34 12.42
N GLN A 36 -8.68 -7.58 12.06
CA GLN A 36 -8.02 -8.54 12.96
C GLN A 36 -6.53 -8.25 13.13
N ASP A 37 -5.93 -7.42 12.27
CA ASP A 37 -4.65 -6.81 12.55
C ASP A 37 -4.81 -5.78 13.69
N VAL A 38 -4.58 -6.26 14.91
CA VAL A 38 -4.69 -5.45 16.13
C VAL A 38 -3.64 -4.35 16.18
N VAL A 39 -2.43 -4.60 15.65
CA VAL A 39 -1.35 -3.60 15.63
C VAL A 39 -1.77 -2.43 14.76
N ARG A 40 -2.29 -2.70 13.55
CA ARG A 40 -2.89 -1.67 12.69
C ARG A 40 -4.01 -0.94 13.42
N THR A 41 -5.06 -1.67 13.80
CA THR A 41 -6.34 -1.06 14.21
C THR A 41 -6.19 -0.27 15.51
N ASP A 42 -5.44 -0.78 16.49
CA ASP A 42 -5.20 -0.08 17.76
C ASP A 42 -4.28 1.12 17.58
N THR A 43 -3.30 1.06 16.66
CA THR A 43 -2.43 2.22 16.39
C THR A 43 -3.22 3.38 15.79
N TYR A 44 -4.11 3.11 14.83
CA TYR A 44 -5.04 4.12 14.30
C TYR A 44 -5.98 4.64 15.38
N ARG A 45 -6.55 3.76 16.20
CA ARG A 45 -7.42 4.16 17.32
C ARG A 45 -6.69 5.07 18.28
N ARG A 46 -5.45 4.74 18.67
CA ARG A 46 -4.62 5.55 19.57
C ARG A 46 -4.28 6.89 18.93
N ALA A 47 -3.87 6.89 17.66
CA ALA A 47 -3.58 8.13 16.94
C ALA A 47 -4.75 9.10 16.92
N ILE A 48 -5.98 8.60 16.75
CA ILE A 48 -7.20 9.42 16.68
C ILE A 48 -7.72 9.78 18.08
N VAL A 49 -7.98 8.79 18.93
CA VAL A 49 -8.60 8.99 20.25
C VAL A 49 -7.62 9.60 21.25
N GLY A 50 -6.33 9.27 21.17
CA GLY A 50 -5.27 9.88 21.99
C GLY A 50 -5.05 11.35 21.69
N ASN A 51 -5.39 11.79 20.47
CA ASN A 51 -5.35 13.18 20.03
C ASN A 51 -6.77 13.79 19.92
N ALA A 52 -7.67 13.47 20.86
CA ALA A 52 -9.08 13.85 20.75
C ALA A 52 -9.34 15.36 20.55
N ASP A 53 -8.45 16.24 21.00
CA ASP A 53 -8.59 17.68 20.82
C ASP A 53 -8.42 18.13 19.36
N ASP A 54 -7.72 17.35 18.53
CA ASP A 54 -7.65 17.55 17.08
C ASP A 54 -8.98 17.19 16.38
N PHE A 55 -9.85 16.42 17.03
CA PHE A 55 -11.13 15.94 16.46
C PHE A 55 -12.36 16.60 17.10
N ARG A 56 -12.30 17.04 18.35
CA ARG A 56 -13.47 17.51 19.11
C ARG A 56 -14.20 18.66 18.41
N GLY A 57 -15.46 18.44 18.04
CA GLY A 57 -16.30 19.42 17.34
C GLY A 57 -15.87 19.71 15.90
N LYS A 58 -14.87 19.00 15.37
CA LYS A 58 -14.34 19.19 14.02
C LYS A 58 -15.13 18.42 12.98
N VAL A 59 -14.95 18.84 11.72
CA VAL A 59 -15.45 18.15 10.54
C VAL A 59 -14.33 17.27 9.98
N VAL A 60 -14.61 15.98 9.81
CA VAL A 60 -13.63 14.95 9.43
C VAL A 60 -14.03 14.30 8.10
N LEU A 61 -13.06 14.00 7.25
CA LEU A 61 -13.23 13.17 6.07
C LEU A 61 -12.44 11.86 6.23
N ASP A 62 -13.12 10.73 6.09
CA ASP A 62 -12.53 9.38 6.06
C ASP A 62 -12.50 8.88 4.62
N VAL A 63 -11.31 8.75 4.04
CA VAL A 63 -11.09 8.42 2.62
C VAL A 63 -10.85 6.93 2.47
N GLY A 64 -11.69 6.24 1.69
CA GLY A 64 -11.64 4.78 1.57
C GLY A 64 -12.10 4.12 2.87
N ALA A 65 -13.23 4.57 3.40
CA ALA A 65 -13.66 4.27 4.76
C ALA A 65 -13.85 2.77 5.05
N GLY A 66 -14.03 1.93 4.03
CA GLY A 66 -14.28 0.50 4.20
C GLY A 66 -15.51 0.28 5.06
N THR A 67 -15.35 -0.41 6.19
CA THR A 67 -16.42 -0.61 7.19
C THR A 67 -16.80 0.64 7.99
N GLY A 68 -16.02 1.72 7.87
CA GLY A 68 -16.17 2.97 8.63
C GLY A 68 -15.47 2.96 9.99
N ILE A 69 -14.58 1.99 10.26
CA ILE A 69 -13.95 1.85 11.58
C ILE A 69 -13.21 3.13 12.04
N LEU A 70 -12.49 3.80 11.14
CA LEU A 70 -11.78 5.04 11.44
C LEU A 70 -12.77 6.19 11.69
N SER A 71 -13.85 6.25 10.92
CA SER A 71 -14.97 7.16 11.18
C SER A 71 -15.57 7.00 12.58
N PHE A 72 -15.68 5.76 13.09
CA PHE A 72 -16.12 5.54 14.48
C PHE A 72 -15.10 6.04 15.50
N PHE A 73 -13.80 5.87 15.26
CA PHE A 73 -12.77 6.43 16.15
C PHE A 73 -12.82 7.95 16.18
N ALA A 74 -13.01 8.60 15.02
CA ALA A 74 -13.19 10.05 14.96
C ALA A 74 -14.45 10.50 15.74
N ALA A 75 -15.56 9.77 15.62
CA ALA A 75 -16.77 10.03 16.40
C ALA A 75 -16.55 9.83 17.91
N GLN A 76 -15.80 8.80 18.32
CA GLN A 76 -15.41 8.56 19.72
C GLN A 76 -14.51 9.67 20.27
N ALA A 77 -13.62 10.22 19.44
CA ALA A 77 -12.79 11.38 19.76
C ALA A 77 -13.59 12.70 19.86
N GLY A 78 -14.88 12.67 19.49
CA GLY A 78 -15.79 13.81 19.62
C GLY A 78 -15.93 14.65 18.36
N ALA A 79 -15.61 14.10 17.18
CA ALA A 79 -15.89 14.76 15.90
C ALA A 79 -17.35 15.24 15.84
N GLY A 80 -17.53 16.49 15.41
CA GLY A 80 -18.85 17.09 15.21
C GLY A 80 -19.57 16.45 14.02
N ARG A 81 -18.80 16.11 12.97
CA ARG A 81 -19.28 15.44 11.77
C ARG A 81 -18.16 14.65 11.10
N VAL A 82 -18.50 13.49 10.53
CA VAL A 82 -17.61 12.65 9.75
C VAL A 82 -18.24 12.31 8.39
N TYR A 83 -17.54 12.62 7.30
CA TYR A 83 -17.89 12.15 5.95
C TYR A 83 -17.06 10.90 5.63
N ALA A 84 -17.71 9.76 5.53
CA ALA A 84 -17.06 8.48 5.26
C ALA A 84 -17.22 8.12 3.77
N VAL A 85 -16.20 8.41 2.95
CA VAL A 85 -16.23 8.16 1.51
C VAL A 85 -15.72 6.76 1.22
N GLU A 86 -16.56 5.96 0.56
CA GLU A 86 -16.24 4.56 0.21
C GLU A 86 -16.73 4.24 -1.21
N ALA A 87 -15.83 3.80 -2.09
CA ALA A 87 -16.14 3.56 -3.49
C ALA A 87 -16.85 2.22 -3.73
N SER A 88 -16.52 1.20 -2.94
CA SER A 88 -17.05 -0.16 -3.10
C SER A 88 -18.46 -0.32 -2.54
N ALA A 89 -19.03 -1.52 -2.71
CA ALA A 89 -20.29 -1.87 -2.07
C ALA A 89 -20.21 -1.96 -0.53
N MET A 90 -19.00 -1.88 0.06
CA MET A 90 -18.84 -1.83 1.52
C MET A 90 -19.51 -0.59 2.13
N ALA A 91 -19.69 0.49 1.37
CA ALA A 91 -20.42 1.68 1.81
C ALA A 91 -21.81 1.35 2.40
N GLU A 92 -22.53 0.39 1.82
CA GLU A 92 -23.85 -0.03 2.31
C GLU A 92 -23.78 -0.74 3.66
N ARG A 93 -22.71 -1.50 3.89
CA ARG A 93 -22.43 -2.18 5.16
C ARG A 93 -21.97 -1.18 6.22
N ALA A 94 -21.09 -0.23 5.86
CA ALA A 94 -20.66 0.85 6.74
C ALA A 94 -21.85 1.67 7.25
N ALA A 95 -22.76 2.05 6.35
CA ALA A 95 -23.95 2.80 6.74
C ALA A 95 -24.90 1.99 7.63
N SER A 96 -25.05 0.69 7.36
CA SER A 96 -25.86 -0.22 8.18
C SER A 96 -25.27 -0.36 9.59
N LEU A 97 -23.94 -0.51 9.71
CA LEU A 97 -23.24 -0.56 10.98
C LEU A 97 -23.41 0.75 11.76
N ALA A 98 -23.21 1.88 11.10
CA ALA A 98 -23.32 3.20 11.70
C ALA A 98 -24.76 3.52 12.13
N ALA A 99 -25.77 3.15 11.34
CA ALA A 99 -27.19 3.23 11.74
C ALA A 99 -27.52 2.34 12.95
N SER A 100 -26.97 1.12 13.04
CA SER A 100 -27.21 0.20 14.17
C SER A 100 -26.70 0.73 15.51
N GLN A 101 -25.72 1.64 15.48
CA GLN A 101 -25.15 2.31 16.66
C GLN A 101 -25.79 3.68 16.93
N GLY A 102 -26.95 3.96 16.32
CA GLY A 102 -27.63 5.25 16.42
C GLY A 102 -26.87 6.43 15.79
N ASN A 103 -25.92 6.14 14.89
CA ASN A 103 -24.97 7.13 14.34
C ASN A 103 -24.76 6.95 12.81
N ALA A 104 -25.78 7.03 11.93
CA ALA A 104 -25.63 7.37 10.49
C ALA A 104 -26.92 7.21 9.65
N ARG A 105 -26.91 7.83 8.45
CA ARG A 105 -27.64 7.40 7.23
C ARG A 105 -26.71 7.38 6.00
N LEU A 106 -27.02 6.54 5.01
CA LEU A 106 -26.28 6.41 3.74
C LEU A 106 -26.68 7.52 2.75
N ALA A 107 -25.71 8.31 2.28
CA ALA A 107 -25.82 9.11 1.07
C ALA A 107 -25.43 8.27 -0.14
N ARG A 108 -26.30 8.18 -1.14
CA ARG A 108 -25.94 7.57 -2.43
C ARG A 108 -25.62 8.69 -3.42
N TYR A 109 -24.40 8.71 -3.93
CA TYR A 109 -24.11 9.40 -5.18
C TYR A 109 -24.39 8.43 -6.32
N ALA A 110 -25.27 8.79 -7.25
CA ALA A 110 -25.43 8.05 -8.49
C ALA A 110 -24.40 8.59 -9.48
N PRO A 111 -23.33 7.85 -9.83
CA PRO A 111 -22.50 8.24 -10.96
C PRO A 111 -23.37 8.24 -12.21
N ASP A 112 -23.20 9.25 -13.06
CA ASP A 112 -23.92 9.35 -14.32
C ASP A 112 -23.39 8.29 -15.29
N GLU A 113 -24.04 7.12 -15.34
CA GLU A 113 -23.70 6.01 -16.25
C GLU A 113 -23.80 6.39 -17.74
N SER A 114 -24.32 7.58 -18.07
CA SER A 114 -24.46 8.06 -19.44
C SER A 114 -23.16 8.56 -20.09
N ARG A 115 -22.05 8.68 -19.36
CA ARG A 115 -20.80 9.29 -19.86
C ARG A 115 -19.80 8.38 -20.56
N ALA A 116 -20.17 7.15 -20.93
CA ALA A 116 -19.32 6.30 -21.76
C ALA A 116 -19.41 6.60 -23.28
N LYS A 117 -20.23 7.56 -23.75
CA LYS A 117 -20.26 7.93 -25.18
C LYS A 117 -20.30 9.44 -25.43
N ALA A 118 -19.26 9.89 -26.14
CA ALA A 118 -19.13 11.06 -27.00
C ALA A 118 -20.11 12.25 -26.78
N GLY A 119 -19.56 13.33 -26.21
CA GLY A 119 -19.83 14.71 -26.64
C GLY A 119 -21.28 15.21 -26.66
N ALA A 120 -21.88 15.47 -25.49
CA ALA A 120 -22.84 16.57 -25.28
C ALA A 120 -23.15 16.71 -23.78
N LEU A 121 -23.17 17.96 -23.29
CA LEU A 121 -23.72 18.30 -21.97
C LEU A 121 -25.25 18.22 -22.02
N SER A 122 -25.81 17.20 -21.37
CA SER A 122 -27.24 17.14 -21.03
C SER A 122 -27.37 17.04 -19.51
N THR A 123 -27.93 18.08 -18.90
CA THR A 123 -28.18 18.18 -17.46
C THR A 123 -29.56 17.65 -17.12
N SER A 124 -29.62 16.42 -16.61
CA SER A 124 -30.66 16.01 -15.65
C SER A 124 -29.97 15.35 -14.46
N LYS A 125 -29.36 16.20 -13.63
CA LYS A 125 -28.73 15.83 -12.35
C LYS A 125 -29.82 15.64 -11.30
N LEU A 126 -29.78 14.55 -10.53
CA LEU A 126 -29.96 14.72 -9.08
C LEU A 126 -28.74 15.52 -8.63
N SER A 127 -28.91 16.81 -8.28
CA SER A 127 -27.78 17.60 -7.80
C SER A 127 -27.26 16.99 -6.50
N ALA A 128 -25.95 17.10 -6.24
CA ALA A 128 -25.36 16.70 -4.96
C ALA A 128 -26.17 17.25 -3.78
N ASP A 129 -26.70 18.47 -3.91
CA ASP A 129 -27.57 19.14 -2.92
C ASP A 129 -28.79 18.30 -2.54
N ALA A 130 -29.50 17.68 -3.50
CA ALA A 130 -30.67 16.87 -3.20
C ALA A 130 -30.31 15.57 -2.44
N ALA A 131 -29.11 15.01 -2.66
CA ALA A 131 -28.61 13.87 -1.91
C ALA A 131 -28.16 14.28 -0.49
N TRP A 132 -27.63 15.49 -0.34
CA TRP A 132 -27.20 16.05 0.95
C TRP A 132 -28.39 16.47 1.82
N ASP A 133 -29.41 17.11 1.25
CA ASP A 133 -30.64 17.52 1.95
C ASP A 133 -31.42 16.32 2.50
N ALA A 134 -31.26 15.13 1.90
CA ALA A 134 -31.89 13.90 2.36
C ALA A 134 -31.18 13.27 3.57
N LEU A 135 -30.00 13.75 3.96
CA LEU A 135 -29.28 13.25 5.13
C LEU A 135 -29.83 13.83 6.42
N ASP A 136 -29.85 12.99 7.45
CA ASP A 136 -30.22 13.42 8.79
C ASP A 136 -29.14 14.38 9.34
N PRO A 137 -29.45 15.65 9.60
CA PRO A 137 -28.49 16.62 10.09
C PRO A 137 -28.02 16.34 11.52
N THR A 138 -28.68 15.41 12.24
CA THR A 138 -28.33 14.99 13.60
C THR A 138 -27.39 13.78 13.63
N ALA A 139 -27.24 13.08 12.49
CA ALA A 139 -26.28 11.99 12.37
C ALA A 139 -24.85 12.53 12.43
N ARG A 140 -23.95 11.83 13.14
CA ARG A 140 -22.54 12.21 13.19
C ARG A 140 -21.73 11.67 12.03
N ILE A 141 -22.03 10.45 11.57
CA ILE A 141 -21.32 9.78 10.47
C ILE A 141 -22.22 9.76 9.24
N HIS A 142 -21.74 10.33 8.13
CA HIS A 142 -22.41 10.38 6.84
C HIS A 142 -21.62 9.55 5.85
N VAL A 143 -22.16 8.40 5.45
CA VAL A 143 -21.48 7.53 4.49
C VAL A 143 -21.81 7.97 3.08
N VAL A 144 -20.79 8.17 2.25
CA VAL A 144 -20.90 8.64 0.87
C VAL A 144 -20.35 7.57 -0.05
N ARG A 145 -21.23 6.95 -0.85
CA ARG A 145 -20.77 5.96 -1.84
C ARG A 145 -20.18 6.66 -3.06
N GLY A 146 -18.91 6.43 -3.35
CA GLY A 146 -18.22 6.96 -4.53
C GLY A 146 -16.70 7.02 -4.37
N LYS A 147 -16.00 7.23 -5.49
CA LYS A 147 -14.56 7.52 -5.47
C LYS A 147 -14.33 8.91 -4.93
N VAL A 148 -13.29 9.10 -4.12
CA VAL A 148 -13.03 10.41 -3.51
C VAL A 148 -12.84 11.49 -4.55
N GLU A 149 -12.23 11.15 -5.69
CA GLU A 149 -12.01 11.99 -6.87
C GLU A 149 -13.32 12.50 -7.51
N ASP A 150 -14.38 11.70 -7.46
CA ASP A 150 -15.64 11.95 -8.17
C ASP A 150 -16.72 12.56 -7.28
N VAL A 151 -16.64 12.36 -5.96
CA VAL A 151 -17.62 12.90 -5.01
C VAL A 151 -17.39 14.39 -4.73
N THR A 152 -18.44 15.07 -4.28
CA THR A 152 -18.40 16.41 -3.71
C THR A 152 -18.95 16.36 -2.31
N ILE A 153 -18.23 16.89 -1.32
CA ILE A 153 -18.75 17.10 0.05
C ILE A 153 -19.19 18.56 0.22
N PRO A 154 -20.16 18.87 1.11
CA PRO A 154 -20.80 20.19 1.15
C PRO A 154 -19.93 21.27 1.81
N GLU A 155 -18.81 20.92 2.43
CA GLU A 155 -17.90 21.84 3.11
C GLU A 155 -16.47 21.31 3.16
N HIS A 156 -15.49 22.21 3.37
CA HIS A 156 -14.12 21.82 3.67
C HIS A 156 -14.01 21.22 5.08
N VAL A 157 -13.06 20.31 5.27
CA VAL A 157 -12.86 19.56 6.51
C VAL A 157 -11.64 20.02 7.29
N ASP A 158 -11.68 19.88 8.61
CA ASP A 158 -10.55 20.22 9.49
C ASP A 158 -9.51 19.09 9.55
N VAL A 159 -9.96 17.83 9.42
CA VAL A 159 -9.12 16.64 9.49
C VAL A 159 -9.47 15.68 8.37
N ILE A 160 -8.46 15.10 7.71
CA ILE A 160 -8.62 13.93 6.84
C ILE A 160 -7.93 12.74 7.49
N ILE A 161 -8.66 11.65 7.60
CA ILE A 161 -8.15 10.34 8.02
C ILE A 161 -8.26 9.36 6.85
N SER A 162 -7.30 8.44 6.74
CA SER A 162 -7.36 7.34 5.79
C SER A 162 -6.40 6.24 6.21
N GLU A 163 -6.60 5.05 5.68
CA GLU A 163 -5.59 4.00 5.67
C GLU A 163 -5.25 3.67 4.21
N PRO A 164 -4.35 4.45 3.57
CA PRO A 164 -4.03 4.30 2.16
C PRO A 164 -2.78 3.45 1.89
N LEU A 165 -2.34 2.64 2.88
CA LEU A 165 -1.00 2.06 2.91
C LEU A 165 -1.02 0.66 2.25
N GLY A 166 -0.26 0.51 1.17
CA GLY A 166 -0.04 -0.80 0.54
C GLY A 166 1.25 -1.46 1.00
N PHE A 167 1.57 -2.63 0.40
CA PHE A 167 2.91 -3.21 0.51
C PHE A 167 3.97 -2.18 0.11
N LEU A 168 5.05 -2.16 0.90
CA LEU A 168 6.13 -1.19 0.76
C LEU A 168 5.62 0.27 0.71
N LEU A 169 4.59 0.57 1.51
CA LEU A 169 3.86 1.85 1.62
C LEU A 169 3.01 2.23 0.40
N VAL A 170 3.52 2.02 -0.82
CA VAL A 170 3.01 2.66 -2.04
C VAL A 170 2.18 1.77 -2.95
N HIS A 171 2.22 0.44 -2.79
CA HIS A 171 1.42 -0.48 -3.60
C HIS A 171 -0.08 -0.13 -3.55
N GLU A 172 -0.83 -0.52 -4.58
CA GLU A 172 -2.25 -0.17 -4.81
C GLU A 172 -2.51 1.31 -5.13
N ARG A 173 -1.51 2.17 -4.99
CA ARG A 173 -1.57 3.61 -5.35
C ARG A 173 -2.70 4.38 -4.65
N MET A 174 -3.20 3.87 -3.52
CA MET A 174 -4.24 4.56 -2.73
C MET A 174 -3.77 5.89 -2.13
N LEU A 175 -2.46 6.09 -1.98
CA LEU A 175 -1.89 7.37 -1.60
C LEU A 175 -2.28 8.51 -2.56
N GLU A 176 -2.46 8.23 -3.86
CA GLU A 176 -2.90 9.27 -4.80
C GLU A 176 -4.31 9.78 -4.49
N ALA A 177 -5.22 8.88 -4.11
CA ALA A 177 -6.58 9.24 -3.69
C ALA A 177 -6.56 10.06 -2.39
N PHE A 178 -5.69 9.68 -1.44
CA PHE A 178 -5.50 10.39 -0.18
C PHE A 178 -4.97 11.82 -0.40
N ILE A 179 -3.96 11.99 -1.26
CA ILE A 179 -3.41 13.32 -1.61
C ILE A 179 -4.44 14.16 -2.39
N ASN A 180 -5.19 13.56 -3.32
CA ASN A 180 -6.28 14.26 -4.01
C ASN A 180 -7.37 14.74 -3.04
N ALA A 181 -7.71 13.95 -2.02
CA ALA A 181 -8.68 14.34 -1.00
C ALA A 181 -8.17 15.53 -0.17
N ARG A 182 -6.89 15.51 0.22
CA ARG A 182 -6.22 16.64 0.90
C ARG A 182 -6.34 17.92 0.09
N ASP A 183 -5.92 17.89 -1.17
CA ASP A 183 -5.84 19.09 -2.01
C ASP A 183 -7.22 19.69 -2.32
N ARG A 184 -8.27 18.87 -2.31
CA ARG A 184 -9.64 19.30 -2.63
C ARG A 184 -10.44 19.74 -1.42
N PHE A 185 -10.29 19.05 -0.29
CA PHE A 185 -11.25 19.13 0.80
C PHE A 185 -10.67 19.66 2.10
N LEU A 186 -9.35 19.60 2.32
CA LEU A 186 -8.78 20.05 3.58
C LEU A 186 -8.79 21.58 3.68
N LYS A 187 -9.12 22.12 4.85
CA LYS A 187 -8.93 23.55 5.16
C LYS A 187 -7.43 23.87 5.22
N SER A 188 -7.08 25.14 4.97
CA SER A 188 -5.72 25.62 5.22
C SER A 188 -5.33 25.39 6.69
N GLY A 189 -4.19 24.72 6.92
CA GLY A 189 -3.74 24.34 8.27
C GLY A 189 -4.52 23.18 8.90
N GLY A 190 -5.35 22.48 8.13
CA GLY A 190 -5.99 21.25 8.57
C GLY A 190 -5.00 20.10 8.72
N LEU A 191 -5.46 19.04 9.38
CA LEU A 191 -4.65 17.87 9.74
C LEU A 191 -4.89 16.71 8.76
N VAL A 192 -3.82 15.99 8.41
CA VAL A 192 -3.91 14.71 7.69
C VAL A 192 -3.34 13.59 8.55
N MET A 193 -4.05 12.47 8.63
CA MET A 193 -3.65 11.28 9.39
C MET A 193 -3.77 10.03 8.51
N PRO A 194 -2.66 9.33 8.20
CA PRO A 194 -1.28 9.62 8.64
C PRO A 194 -0.72 10.94 8.07
N SER A 195 0.23 11.51 8.81
CA SER A 195 0.94 12.75 8.45
C SER A 195 2.16 12.51 7.56
N ARG A 196 2.83 11.37 7.73
CA ARG A 196 4.05 11.01 7.02
C ARG A 196 4.16 9.50 6.84
N GLY A 197 4.74 9.07 5.73
CA GLY A 197 5.13 7.69 5.48
C GLY A 197 6.60 7.60 5.12
N ASP A 198 7.36 6.75 5.81
CA ASP A 198 8.77 6.50 5.53
C ASP A 198 8.94 5.09 4.98
N ILE A 199 9.61 4.94 3.83
CA ILE A 199 10.07 3.66 3.29
C ILE A 199 11.50 3.45 3.76
N PHE A 200 11.78 2.24 4.22
CA PHE A 200 13.11 1.81 4.64
C PHE A 200 13.60 0.65 3.78
N ALA A 201 14.89 0.63 3.49
CA ALA A 201 15.56 -0.47 2.83
C ALA A 201 16.91 -0.78 3.48
N GLN A 202 17.19 -2.06 3.64
CA GLN A 202 18.44 -2.55 4.22
C GLN A 202 18.95 -3.75 3.42
N PRO A 203 20.26 -3.86 3.16
CA PRO A 203 20.80 -5.02 2.45
C PRO A 203 20.71 -6.27 3.33
N ILE A 204 20.27 -7.39 2.77
CA ILE A 204 20.05 -8.64 3.50
C ILE A 204 20.73 -9.85 2.85
N THR A 205 21.00 -10.85 3.67
CA THR A 205 21.34 -12.21 3.23
C THR A 205 20.17 -13.15 3.51
N ASP A 206 19.67 -13.84 2.49
CA ASP A 206 18.59 -14.82 2.60
C ASP A 206 18.80 -15.91 1.53
N GLY A 207 19.79 -16.77 1.76
CA GLY A 207 20.19 -17.79 0.79
C GLY A 207 19.13 -18.87 0.59
N GLN A 208 18.32 -19.16 1.61
CA GLN A 208 17.21 -20.11 1.50
C GLN A 208 16.17 -19.59 0.53
N LEU A 209 15.66 -18.37 0.73
CA LEU A 209 14.67 -17.78 -0.18
C LEU A 209 15.21 -17.66 -1.61
N TRP A 210 16.48 -17.28 -1.76
CA TRP A 210 17.12 -17.21 -3.08
C TRP A 210 17.12 -18.58 -3.77
N GLN A 211 17.49 -19.64 -3.06
CA GLN A 211 17.49 -21.01 -3.59
C GLN A 211 16.07 -21.50 -3.93
N GLU A 212 15.06 -21.11 -3.15
CA GLU A 212 13.67 -21.46 -3.45
C GLU A 212 13.20 -20.86 -4.78
N GLN A 213 13.57 -19.62 -5.10
CA GLN A 213 13.23 -18.99 -6.40
C GLN A 213 13.99 -19.66 -7.56
N GLU A 214 15.27 -19.97 -7.38
CA GLU A 214 16.06 -20.69 -8.39
C GLU A 214 15.51 -22.11 -8.63
N ALA A 215 15.10 -22.81 -7.57
CA ALA A 215 14.54 -24.15 -7.66
C ALA A 215 13.22 -24.18 -8.43
N LYS A 216 12.36 -23.17 -8.27
CA LYS A 216 11.14 -23.03 -9.09
C LYS A 216 11.46 -22.84 -10.57
N ALA A 217 12.44 -21.99 -10.87
CA ALA A 217 12.91 -21.79 -12.24
C ALA A 217 13.53 -23.07 -12.83
N SER A 218 14.19 -23.90 -12.01
CA SER A 218 14.87 -25.12 -12.46
C SER A 218 13.95 -26.15 -13.12
N PHE A 219 12.63 -26.12 -12.89
CA PHE A 219 11.66 -26.92 -13.67
C PHE A 219 11.85 -26.75 -15.18
N TRP A 220 12.07 -25.50 -15.61
CA TRP A 220 12.21 -25.14 -17.01
C TRP A 220 13.53 -25.64 -17.63
N ARG A 221 14.46 -26.20 -16.86
CA ARG A 221 15.68 -26.84 -17.41
C ARG A 221 15.40 -28.21 -18.02
N SER A 222 14.19 -28.75 -17.90
CA SER A 222 13.84 -30.06 -18.45
C SER A 222 14.05 -30.11 -19.97
N GLN A 223 14.91 -31.03 -20.42
CA GLN A 223 15.18 -31.26 -21.86
C GLN A 223 14.22 -32.28 -22.49
N ASP A 224 13.44 -32.99 -21.67
CA ASP A 224 12.47 -34.00 -22.13
C ASP A 224 11.22 -34.01 -21.23
N PHE A 225 10.47 -32.92 -21.27
CA PHE A 225 9.14 -32.87 -20.66
C PHE A 225 8.11 -33.41 -21.65
N HIS A 226 7.80 -34.70 -21.54
CA HIS A 226 6.90 -35.41 -22.47
C HIS A 226 7.32 -35.29 -23.95
N GLY A 227 8.62 -35.39 -24.25
CA GLY A 227 9.16 -35.27 -25.60
C GLY A 227 9.49 -33.84 -26.05
N VAL A 228 9.43 -32.85 -25.14
CA VAL A 228 9.67 -31.43 -25.43
C VAL A 228 10.77 -30.85 -24.54
N ASP A 229 11.74 -30.16 -25.15
CA ASP A 229 12.78 -29.41 -24.44
C ASP A 229 12.24 -28.03 -24.03
N LEU A 230 12.15 -27.79 -22.72
CA LEU A 230 11.68 -26.53 -22.13
C LEU A 230 12.81 -25.53 -21.84
N SER A 231 14.08 -25.94 -21.97
CA SER A 231 15.26 -25.19 -21.49
C SER A 231 15.42 -23.79 -22.09
N ALA A 232 14.85 -23.57 -23.27
CA ALA A 232 14.80 -22.25 -23.91
C ALA A 232 14.03 -21.19 -23.08
N LEU A 233 13.14 -21.62 -22.16
CA LEU A 233 12.32 -20.72 -21.32
C LEU A 233 12.91 -20.48 -19.92
N HIS A 234 13.99 -21.18 -19.54
CA HIS A 234 14.55 -21.11 -18.19
C HIS A 234 15.05 -19.70 -17.82
N ASP A 235 15.64 -18.97 -18.76
CA ASP A 235 16.14 -17.60 -18.50
C ASP A 235 15.00 -16.62 -18.23
N ALA A 236 13.93 -16.71 -19.02
CA ALA A 236 12.71 -15.92 -18.83
C ALA A 236 12.03 -16.26 -17.50
N ALA A 237 11.97 -17.56 -17.14
CA ALA A 237 11.43 -17.98 -15.86
C ALA A 237 12.24 -17.42 -14.68
N LEU A 238 13.58 -17.38 -14.77
CA LEU A 238 14.40 -16.74 -13.74
C LEU A 238 14.07 -15.26 -13.59
N ASP A 239 13.92 -14.54 -14.70
CA ASP A 239 13.55 -13.12 -14.67
C ASP A 239 12.15 -12.89 -14.06
N GLU A 240 11.21 -13.81 -14.32
CA GLU A 240 9.89 -13.78 -13.69
C GLU A 240 9.97 -14.02 -12.19
N TYR A 241 10.57 -15.13 -11.73
CA TYR A 241 10.62 -15.48 -10.31
C TYR A 241 11.44 -14.48 -9.48
N PHE A 242 12.57 -13.98 -9.99
CA PHE A 242 13.36 -12.95 -9.30
C PHE A 242 12.77 -11.54 -9.45
N GLY A 243 11.87 -11.33 -10.41
CA GLY A 243 11.11 -10.10 -10.59
C GLY A 243 9.93 -9.95 -9.63
N GLN A 244 9.60 -10.97 -8.84
CA GLN A 244 8.53 -10.90 -7.84
C GLN A 244 8.99 -10.19 -6.57
N ALA A 245 8.13 -9.33 -6.01
CA ALA A 245 8.33 -8.82 -4.66
C ALA A 245 7.94 -9.91 -3.65
N VAL A 246 8.86 -10.34 -2.81
CA VAL A 246 8.57 -11.38 -1.82
C VAL A 246 8.02 -10.75 -0.54
N VAL A 247 6.75 -11.03 -0.24
CA VAL A 247 6.06 -10.52 0.95
C VAL A 247 6.14 -11.56 2.07
N GLY A 248 6.72 -11.20 3.21
CA GLY A 248 6.79 -12.08 4.36
C GLY A 248 7.80 -11.61 5.40
N TYR A 249 7.76 -12.26 6.56
CA TYR A 249 8.70 -11.97 7.64
C TYR A 249 10.11 -12.44 7.31
N TYR A 250 11.10 -11.72 7.81
CA TYR A 250 12.49 -12.16 7.87
C TYR A 250 13.13 -11.75 9.21
N PRO A 251 14.08 -12.54 9.73
CA PRO A 251 14.76 -12.20 10.98
C PRO A 251 15.61 -10.93 10.81
N PRO A 252 15.61 -9.98 11.77
CA PRO A 252 16.49 -8.80 11.73
C PRO A 252 17.97 -9.14 11.52
N GLU A 253 18.40 -10.32 11.94
CA GLU A 253 19.75 -10.86 11.75
C GLU A 253 20.08 -11.15 10.28
N ALA A 254 19.13 -11.07 9.35
CA ALA A 254 19.40 -11.15 7.92
C ALA A 254 20.17 -9.91 7.41
N ALA A 255 20.10 -8.77 8.10
CA ALA A 255 20.76 -7.53 7.72
C ALA A 255 22.29 -7.68 7.62
N VAL A 256 22.89 -7.22 6.51
CA VAL A 256 24.36 -7.26 6.29
C VAL A 256 25.06 -5.93 6.57
N SER A 257 24.29 -4.90 6.90
CA SER A 257 24.73 -3.57 7.32
C SER A 257 23.82 -3.08 8.43
N ASP A 258 24.35 -2.25 9.35
CA ASP A 258 23.54 -1.54 10.35
C ASP A 258 22.88 -0.28 9.77
N ASP A 259 23.39 0.21 8.64
CA ASP A 259 22.85 1.36 7.93
C ASP A 259 21.49 0.99 7.31
N VAL A 260 20.60 1.98 7.22
CA VAL A 260 19.27 1.85 6.63
C VAL A 260 19.03 3.06 5.73
N ALA A 261 18.63 2.82 4.49
CA ALA A 261 18.22 3.89 3.58
C ALA A 261 16.78 4.25 3.88
N THR A 262 16.46 5.53 3.85
CA THR A 262 15.12 6.03 4.16
C THR A 262 14.67 7.02 3.10
N TYR A 263 13.41 6.88 2.66
CA TYR A 263 12.73 7.85 1.83
C TYR A 263 11.40 8.22 2.45
N ALA A 264 11.08 9.51 2.48
CA ALA A 264 9.95 10.02 3.25
C ALA A 264 8.98 10.80 2.38
N PHE A 265 7.69 10.48 2.53
CA PHE A 265 6.59 11.28 2.03
C PHE A 265 5.97 12.04 3.20
N ASP A 266 6.04 13.37 3.16
CA ASP A 266 5.21 14.22 3.99
C ASP A 266 3.84 14.36 3.32
N PHE A 267 2.82 13.68 3.85
CA PHE A 267 1.49 13.68 3.27
C PHE A 267 0.76 15.01 3.44
N GLY A 268 1.28 15.95 4.25
CA GLY A 268 0.78 17.31 4.31
C GLY A 268 1.22 18.17 3.12
N THR A 269 2.32 17.80 2.44
CA THR A 269 2.96 18.66 1.43
C THR A 269 3.27 17.98 0.09
N CYS A 270 3.43 16.65 0.05
CA CYS A 270 3.78 15.94 -1.18
C CYS A 270 2.66 16.01 -2.22
N SER A 271 3.03 16.04 -3.50
CA SER A 271 2.10 16.03 -4.62
C SER A 271 1.89 14.61 -5.16
N VAL A 272 0.81 14.41 -5.92
CA VAL A 272 0.59 13.16 -6.67
C VAL A 272 1.75 12.86 -7.62
N GLN A 273 2.45 13.87 -8.16
CA GLN A 273 3.60 13.65 -9.05
C GLN A 273 4.81 13.06 -8.30
N ASP A 274 5.00 13.44 -7.03
CA ASP A 274 6.08 12.90 -6.20
C ASP A 274 5.89 11.39 -5.93
N LEU A 275 4.65 10.92 -5.98
CA LEU A 275 4.34 9.49 -5.87
C LEU A 275 4.62 8.75 -7.18
N ARG A 276 4.58 9.39 -8.36
CA ARG A 276 4.66 8.68 -9.65
C ARG A 276 6.04 8.11 -9.96
N LYS A 277 7.09 8.82 -9.53
CA LYS A 277 8.47 8.38 -9.69
C LYS A 277 9.30 8.98 -8.55
N PHE A 278 10.02 8.12 -7.84
CA PHE A 278 10.95 8.54 -6.80
C PHE A 278 12.11 7.54 -6.70
N GLU A 279 13.22 8.00 -6.12
CA GLU A 279 14.46 7.24 -6.04
C GLU A 279 14.96 7.25 -4.59
N ILE A 280 15.31 6.07 -4.08
CA ILE A 280 15.93 5.90 -2.76
C ILE A 280 17.41 5.60 -3.01
N PRO A 281 18.28 6.63 -2.99
CA PRO A 281 19.73 6.40 -3.06
C PRO A 281 20.19 5.76 -1.76
N PHE A 282 21.18 4.88 -1.85
CA PHE A 282 21.78 4.28 -0.68
C PHE A 282 23.29 4.16 -0.80
N SER A 283 23.94 4.15 0.36
CA SER A 283 25.34 3.82 0.56
C SER A 283 25.44 3.11 1.90
N PHE A 284 25.79 1.83 1.88
CA PHE A 284 25.80 0.97 3.06
C PHE A 284 27.19 0.45 3.34
N ARG A 285 27.64 0.60 4.59
CA ARG A 285 28.86 -0.04 5.06
C ARG A 285 28.55 -1.46 5.55
N ILE A 286 29.22 -2.44 4.97
CA ILE A 286 29.01 -3.85 5.31
C ILE A 286 29.63 -4.16 6.67
N THR A 287 28.87 -4.83 7.54
CA THR A 287 29.27 -5.15 8.92
C THR A 287 29.62 -6.62 9.12
N LYS A 288 29.22 -7.51 8.19
CA LYS A 288 29.53 -8.95 8.26
C LYS A 288 29.80 -9.56 6.88
N THR A 289 30.62 -10.62 6.84
CA THR A 289 30.85 -11.39 5.60
C THR A 289 29.58 -12.16 5.26
N ALA A 290 29.07 -11.96 4.04
CA ALA A 290 27.85 -12.60 3.58
C ALA A 290 27.76 -12.59 2.05
N ILE A 291 26.77 -13.30 1.53
CA ILE A 291 26.26 -13.09 0.18
C ILE A 291 25.06 -12.15 0.29
N LEU A 292 25.14 -10.98 -0.35
CA LEU A 292 24.04 -10.03 -0.49
C LEU A 292 23.03 -10.60 -1.49
N HIS A 293 21.92 -11.09 -0.96
CA HIS A 293 20.86 -11.70 -1.76
C HIS A 293 19.80 -10.70 -2.21
N GLY A 294 19.72 -9.51 -1.59
CA GLY A 294 18.70 -8.52 -1.89
C GLY A 294 18.56 -7.45 -0.82
N PHE A 295 17.40 -6.79 -0.83
CA PHE A 295 17.04 -5.76 0.16
C PHE A 295 15.79 -6.18 0.91
N GLY A 296 15.85 -6.13 2.23
CA GLY A 296 14.69 -6.16 3.11
C GLY A 296 14.15 -4.76 3.27
N CYS A 297 12.87 -4.58 3.01
CA CYS A 297 12.22 -3.28 2.98
C CYS A 297 10.93 -3.29 3.80
N TRP A 298 10.67 -2.18 4.48
CA TRP A 298 9.48 -1.98 5.32
C TRP A 298 9.08 -0.51 5.29
N PHE A 299 8.04 -0.15 6.02
CA PHE A 299 7.63 1.24 6.16
C PHE A 299 7.19 1.58 7.58
N ASP A 300 7.21 2.88 7.89
CA ASP A 300 6.55 3.45 9.05
C ASP A 300 5.52 4.49 8.58
N ALA A 301 4.35 4.52 9.22
CA ALA A 301 3.38 5.61 9.10
C ALA A 301 3.32 6.39 10.41
N ARG A 302 3.46 7.72 10.34
CA ARG A 302 3.48 8.62 11.50
C ARG A 302 2.21 9.45 11.57
N PHE A 303 1.69 9.58 12.78
CA PHE A 303 0.51 10.35 13.11
C PHE A 303 0.92 11.45 14.07
N ASP A 304 1.22 12.62 13.52
CA ASP A 304 1.65 13.80 14.28
C ASP A 304 0.40 14.58 14.74
N GLY A 305 -0.18 14.16 15.87
CA GLY A 305 -1.27 14.89 16.53
C GLY A 305 -0.77 15.91 17.54
N SER A 306 -1.66 16.78 18.02
CA SER A 306 -1.33 17.87 18.95
C SER A 306 -0.88 17.40 20.34
N THR A 307 -1.35 16.22 20.76
CA THR A 307 -1.12 15.66 22.10
C THR A 307 0.01 14.65 22.10
N GLU A 308 -0.01 13.70 21.16
CA GLU A 308 1.02 12.69 21.00
C GLU A 308 1.29 12.35 19.53
N ARG A 309 2.57 12.09 19.25
CA ARG A 309 3.00 11.43 18.02
C ARG A 309 2.86 9.92 18.18
N VAL A 310 2.13 9.29 17.28
CA VAL A 310 1.99 7.82 17.20
C VAL A 310 2.66 7.31 15.92
N VAL A 311 3.26 6.11 15.98
CA VAL A 311 3.92 5.48 14.82
C VAL A 311 3.43 4.05 14.65
N LEU A 312 2.97 3.73 13.44
CA LEU A 312 2.72 2.37 12.98
C LEU A 312 3.97 1.92 12.21
N SER A 313 4.70 0.93 12.71
CA SER A 313 5.90 0.40 12.07
C SER A 313 5.68 -1.01 11.55
N THR A 314 6.15 -1.30 10.34
CA THR A 314 6.23 -2.66 9.79
C THR A 314 7.66 -3.21 9.79
N SER A 315 8.56 -2.59 10.57
CA SER A 315 9.94 -3.03 10.74
C SER A 315 10.02 -4.52 11.11
N PRO A 316 11.04 -5.26 10.64
CA PRO A 316 11.27 -6.64 11.09
C PRO A 316 11.56 -6.74 12.60
N LYS A 317 11.83 -5.60 13.28
CA LYS A 317 12.02 -5.51 14.73
C LYS A 317 10.74 -5.14 15.49
N ALA A 318 9.66 -4.80 14.79
CA ALA A 318 8.37 -4.41 15.36
C ALA A 318 7.40 -5.62 15.41
N PRO A 319 6.30 -5.53 16.19
CA PRO A 319 5.23 -6.52 16.13
C PRO A 319 4.71 -6.72 14.69
N GLY A 320 4.37 -7.96 14.36
CA GLY A 320 3.90 -8.32 13.03
C GLY A 320 2.59 -7.65 12.64
N THR A 321 2.47 -7.30 11.36
CA THR A 321 1.26 -6.72 10.73
C THR A 321 0.93 -7.53 9.47
N HIS A 322 -0.28 -7.36 8.93
CA HIS A 322 -0.68 -8.03 7.69
C HIS A 322 0.09 -7.56 6.45
N TRP A 323 0.81 -6.43 6.51
CA TRP A 323 1.69 -5.97 5.44
C TRP A 323 3.00 -6.75 5.37
N TYR A 324 3.41 -7.41 6.47
CA TYR A 324 4.72 -8.04 6.59
C TYR A 324 5.86 -7.06 6.23
N GLN A 325 6.97 -7.59 5.70
CA GLN A 325 7.99 -6.83 5.00
C GLN A 325 8.05 -7.27 3.53
N SER A 326 8.73 -6.48 2.70
CA SER A 326 9.00 -6.79 1.29
C SER A 326 10.48 -7.09 1.09
N ARG A 327 10.80 -8.20 0.45
CA ARG A 327 12.17 -8.56 0.07
C ARG A 327 12.33 -8.48 -1.44
N LEU A 328 13.29 -7.66 -1.88
CA LEU A 328 13.64 -7.44 -3.29
C LEU A 328 14.93 -8.20 -3.58
N LEU A 329 14.82 -9.37 -4.21
CA LEU A 329 15.96 -10.26 -4.43
C LEU A 329 16.82 -9.80 -5.62
N LEU A 330 18.11 -10.10 -5.58
CA LEU A 330 19.01 -9.97 -6.72
C LEU A 330 19.16 -11.34 -7.38
N ARG A 331 18.86 -11.44 -8.67
CA ARG A 331 19.17 -12.66 -9.45
C ARG A 331 20.65 -13.00 -9.41
N ARG A 332 21.53 -12.00 -9.44
CA ARG A 332 22.98 -12.14 -9.29
C ARG A 332 23.41 -11.56 -7.93
N PRO A 333 23.49 -12.37 -6.87
CA PRO A 333 23.85 -11.87 -5.55
C PRO A 333 25.34 -11.50 -5.48
N ILE A 334 25.71 -10.64 -4.53
CA ILE A 334 27.07 -10.07 -4.43
C ILE A 334 27.75 -10.59 -3.15
N ALA A 335 28.95 -11.15 -3.27
CA ALA A 335 29.76 -11.49 -2.10
C ALA A 335 30.34 -10.22 -1.47
N VAL A 336 30.14 -10.04 -0.16
CA VAL A 336 30.58 -8.86 0.58
C VAL A 336 31.29 -9.23 1.88
N ASN A 337 32.19 -8.36 2.35
CA ASN A 337 32.98 -8.51 3.56
C ASN A 337 32.89 -7.26 4.45
N PRO A 338 33.11 -7.39 5.76
CA PRO A 338 33.12 -6.28 6.70
C PRO A 338 34.07 -5.17 6.23
N GLY A 339 33.60 -3.93 6.33
CA GLY A 339 34.36 -2.75 5.94
C GLY A 339 34.27 -2.39 4.45
N GLN A 340 33.80 -3.30 3.58
CA GLN A 340 33.41 -2.93 2.22
C GLN A 340 32.16 -2.04 2.23
N SER A 341 31.93 -1.31 1.15
CA SER A 341 30.74 -0.48 0.97
C SER A 341 30.02 -0.88 -0.31
N ILE A 342 28.69 -0.82 -0.28
CA ILE A 342 27.86 -0.94 -1.47
C ILE A 342 27.08 0.36 -1.65
N SER A 343 26.93 0.79 -2.90
CA SER A 343 26.16 1.98 -3.24
C SER A 343 25.22 1.71 -4.41
N GLY A 344 24.18 2.53 -4.54
CA GLY A 344 23.19 2.31 -5.57
C GLY A 344 21.88 3.04 -5.34
N THR A 345 20.82 2.55 -5.96
CA THR A 345 19.50 3.19 -5.95
C THR A 345 18.38 2.17 -6.10
N LEU A 346 17.30 2.36 -5.34
CA LEU A 346 16.00 1.76 -5.60
C LEU A 346 15.13 2.80 -6.33
N SER A 347 14.83 2.58 -7.61
CA SER A 347 14.06 3.54 -8.41
C SER A 347 12.64 3.04 -8.62
N PHE A 348 11.66 3.75 -8.07
CA PHE A 348 10.25 3.41 -8.14
C PHE A 348 9.60 4.19 -9.27
N LYS A 349 8.77 3.50 -10.07
CA LYS A 349 7.95 4.12 -11.11
C LYS A 349 6.59 3.45 -11.17
N VAL A 350 5.52 4.24 -11.15
CA VAL A 350 4.16 3.70 -11.29
C VAL A 350 4.01 2.92 -12.60
N ASN A 351 3.24 1.85 -12.56
CA ASN A 351 2.83 1.08 -13.73
C ASN A 351 1.31 1.11 -13.89
N ASP A 352 0.84 0.53 -15.00
CA ASP A 352 -0.57 0.52 -15.37
C ASP A 352 -1.39 -0.51 -14.57
N ARG A 353 -0.75 -1.24 -13.65
CA ARG A 353 -1.36 -2.28 -12.80
C ARG A 353 -1.63 -1.81 -11.36
N LEU A 354 -1.93 -0.51 -11.21
CA LEU A 354 -2.13 0.14 -9.90
C LEU A 354 -0.97 -0.09 -8.92
N SER A 355 0.26 -0.18 -9.44
CA SER A 355 1.44 -0.57 -8.67
C SER A 355 2.69 0.13 -9.19
N TYR A 356 3.87 -0.40 -8.84
CA TYR A 356 5.18 0.13 -9.18
C TYR A 356 6.09 -0.94 -9.74
N ASP A 357 6.90 -0.54 -10.72
CA ASP A 357 8.15 -1.22 -11.04
C ASP A 357 9.28 -0.60 -10.21
N VAL A 358 10.15 -1.43 -9.66
CA VAL A 358 11.29 -1.05 -8.85
C VAL A 358 12.57 -1.52 -9.53
N GLU A 359 13.39 -0.58 -9.99
CA GLU A 359 14.73 -0.85 -10.52
C GLU A 359 15.74 -0.80 -9.37
N VAL A 360 16.30 -1.96 -9.03
CA VAL A 360 17.34 -2.14 -8.03
C VAL A 360 18.69 -2.13 -8.71
N ASN A 361 19.50 -1.10 -8.45
CA ASN A 361 20.87 -1.01 -8.97
C ASN A 361 21.85 -1.01 -7.79
N VAL A 362 22.82 -1.92 -7.80
CA VAL A 362 23.81 -2.07 -6.72
C VAL A 362 25.20 -2.22 -7.29
N VAL A 363 26.16 -1.54 -6.69
CA VAL A 363 27.60 -1.66 -6.98
C VAL A 363 28.35 -1.97 -5.70
N LEU A 364 29.35 -2.85 -5.77
CA LEU A 364 30.34 -3.02 -4.72
C LEU A 364 31.48 -2.02 -4.95
N ASP A 365 31.57 -1.03 -4.05
CA ASP A 365 32.43 0.13 -4.24
C ASP A 365 33.90 -0.25 -4.38
N GLY A 366 34.59 0.40 -5.33
CA GLY A 366 36.00 0.11 -5.64
C GLY A 366 36.23 -1.17 -6.45
N THR A 367 35.19 -1.81 -6.98
CA THR A 367 35.28 -3.00 -7.82
C THR A 367 34.45 -2.85 -9.11
N SER A 368 34.57 -3.80 -10.04
CA SER A 368 33.67 -3.90 -11.21
C SER A 368 32.39 -4.71 -10.92
N VAL A 369 32.20 -5.19 -9.69
CA VAL A 369 31.07 -6.05 -9.33
C VAL A 369 29.83 -5.20 -9.13
N SER A 370 28.77 -5.53 -9.86
CA SER A 370 27.47 -4.87 -9.78
C SER A 370 26.35 -5.88 -10.03
N SER A 371 25.15 -5.51 -9.60
CA SER A 371 23.93 -6.28 -9.85
C SER A 371 22.78 -5.32 -10.14
N HIS A 372 21.90 -5.78 -11.02
CA HIS A 372 20.70 -5.07 -11.43
C HIS A 372 19.53 -6.05 -11.37
N GLN A 373 18.40 -5.59 -10.85
CA GLN A 373 17.15 -6.34 -10.84
C GLN A 373 15.97 -5.37 -11.04
N ARG A 374 15.06 -5.72 -11.94
CA ARG A 374 13.72 -5.14 -11.97
C ARG A 374 12.76 -6.00 -11.15
N VAL A 375 12.06 -5.38 -10.21
CA VAL A 375 11.03 -6.03 -9.38
C VAL A 375 9.67 -5.37 -9.64
N ARG A 376 8.60 -6.14 -9.75
CA ARG A 376 7.23 -5.65 -9.94
C ARG A 376 6.46 -5.78 -8.62
N LEU A 377 6.00 -4.68 -8.04
CA LEU A 377 5.27 -4.73 -6.77
C LEU A 377 3.85 -5.30 -6.92
N ASP A 378 3.29 -5.34 -8.12
CA ASP A 378 2.01 -6.01 -8.43
C ASP A 378 2.13 -7.54 -8.52
N ASP A 379 3.33 -8.06 -8.71
CA ASP A 379 3.60 -9.50 -8.81
C ASP A 379 4.25 -9.97 -7.52
N GLN A 380 3.39 -10.28 -6.55
CA GLN A 380 3.82 -10.63 -5.20
C GLN A 380 3.88 -12.13 -5.00
N MET A 381 4.96 -12.57 -4.38
CA MET A 381 5.03 -13.91 -3.80
C MET A 381 4.90 -13.82 -2.30
N TYR A 382 3.80 -14.35 -1.76
CA TYR A 382 3.66 -14.49 -0.32
C TYR A 382 4.50 -15.66 0.20
N HIS A 383 5.39 -15.35 1.14
CA HIS A 383 6.25 -16.29 1.82
C HIS A 383 5.92 -16.29 3.31
N TYR A 384 4.82 -16.96 3.63
CA TYR A 384 4.35 -17.16 5.00
C TYR A 384 5.27 -18.14 5.71
N LEU A 385 6.36 -17.65 6.32
CA LEU A 385 7.09 -18.46 7.29
C LEU A 385 6.19 -18.69 8.49
N THR A 386 5.61 -19.88 8.66
CA THR A 386 5.50 -20.46 10.01
C THR A 386 5.29 -21.96 10.00
N PRO A 387 6.11 -22.65 10.80
CA PRO A 387 5.56 -23.32 11.97
C PRO A 387 6.23 -22.77 13.23
N GLY A 388 5.45 -22.19 14.17
CA GLY A 388 5.93 -22.02 15.55
C GLY A 388 5.71 -20.70 16.31
N GLN A 389 4.99 -19.68 15.81
CA GLN A 389 4.58 -18.61 16.73
C GLN A 389 3.38 -19.07 17.59
N PRO A 390 3.45 -18.96 18.93
CA PRO A 390 2.32 -19.27 19.78
C PRO A 390 1.19 -18.29 19.46
N GLN A 391 -0.01 -18.83 19.25
CA GLN A 391 -1.22 -18.03 19.22
C GLN A 391 -1.27 -17.22 20.52
N VAL A 392 -1.18 -15.90 20.41
CA VAL A 392 -1.50 -15.02 21.53
C VAL A 392 -2.95 -15.33 21.90
N PRO A 393 -3.26 -15.79 23.13
CA PRO A 393 -4.63 -16.09 23.50
C PRO A 393 -5.44 -14.80 23.38
N HIS A 394 -6.51 -14.84 22.58
CA HIS A 394 -7.54 -13.82 22.66
C HIS A 394 -8.11 -13.85 24.08
N ALA A 395 -7.91 -12.76 24.82
CA ALA A 395 -8.52 -12.53 26.12
C ALA A 395 -9.98 -12.07 25.97
#